data_AF-A0A965G0R1-F1
#
_entry.id   AF-A0A965G0R1-F1
#
_cell.length_a   1.000
_cell.length_b   1.000
_cell.length_c   1.000
_cell.angle_alpha   90.00
_cell.angle_beta   90.00
_cell.angle_gamma   90.00
#
_symmetry.space_group_name_H-M   'P 1'
#
loop_
_entity.id
_entity.type
_entity.pdbx_description
1 polymer ?
#
loop_
_entity_poly.entity_id
_entity_poly.type
_entity_poly.pdbx_seq_one_letter_code
_entity_poly.pdbx_strand_id
1 'polypeptide(L)'
;MNPQDPNARPPLKNIEKSGTYVLKLCKPKDDKIYDRFKLNKSGFASCSLFFMDGDGNCVTNRYSAQWGKSLAVVIGKFSGKYCQAPSEQMSVEQLIKFCEPAFGKIATVEMEVTPNGDFNGKPQFKYKFTKITARDSMLYGALKDPSTTDDDATKPTAAADESCPF
;
A
#
# COMPACT_ATOMS: atom_id res chain seq x y z
N MET A 1 -6.09 29.44 18.05
CA MET A 1 -6.41 28.31 17.15
C MET A 1 -5.38 28.31 16.04
N ASN A 2 -4.63 27.21 15.86
CA ASN A 2 -3.56 27.15 14.85
C ASN A 2 -4.19 26.89 13.46
N PRO A 3 -3.97 27.74 12.44
CA PRO A 3 -4.49 27.51 11.10
C PRO A 3 -3.92 26.21 10.52
N GLN A 4 -4.79 25.35 9.98
CA GLN A 4 -4.39 24.12 9.31
C GLN A 4 -3.57 24.48 8.07
N ASP A 5 -2.26 24.25 8.15
CA ASP A 5 -1.36 24.27 6.99
C ASP A 5 -1.95 23.38 5.89
N PRO A 6 -2.17 23.87 4.66
CA PRO A 6 -2.66 23.05 3.53
C PRO A 6 -1.65 21.98 3.10
N ASN A 7 -0.43 22.01 3.65
CA ASN A 7 0.61 20.98 3.51
C ASN A 7 0.75 20.08 4.74
N ALA A 8 -0.11 20.22 5.76
CA ALA A 8 -0.10 19.37 6.93
C ALA A 8 -0.56 17.96 6.53
N ARG A 9 0.40 17.11 6.18
CA ARG A 9 0.16 15.67 5.99
C ARG A 9 -0.62 15.18 7.21
N PRO A 10 -1.72 14.42 7.01
CA PRO A 10 -2.54 13.96 8.12
C PRO A 10 -1.67 13.24 9.16
N PRO A 11 -1.98 13.39 10.45
CA PRO A 11 -1.19 12.77 11.52
C PRO A 11 -1.12 11.26 11.28
N LEU A 12 0.12 10.75 11.25
CA LEU A 12 0.37 9.34 10.98
C LEU A 12 -0.19 8.49 12.12
N LYS A 13 -1.12 7.59 11.79
CA LYS A 13 -1.68 6.62 12.73
C LYS A 13 -1.39 5.19 12.27
N ASN A 14 -1.18 4.29 13.21
CA ASN A 14 -1.00 2.87 12.91
C ASN A 14 -2.33 2.27 12.44
N ILE A 15 -2.26 1.22 11.62
CA ILE A 15 -3.45 0.46 11.25
C ILE A 15 -3.77 -0.52 12.38
N GLU A 16 -4.93 -0.38 13.00
CA GLU A 16 -5.28 -1.17 14.20
C GLU A 16 -6.27 -2.30 13.90
N LYS A 17 -6.91 -2.29 12.73
CA LYS A 17 -7.95 -3.24 12.33
C LYS A 17 -7.55 -3.97 11.06
N SER A 18 -7.93 -5.24 10.98
CA SER A 18 -7.85 -6.01 9.73
C SER A 18 -8.80 -5.40 8.71
N GLY A 19 -8.39 -5.39 7.45
CA GLY A 19 -9.19 -4.82 6.38
C GLY A 19 -8.39 -4.58 5.11
N THR A 20 -9.06 -3.95 4.15
CA THR A 20 -8.48 -3.56 2.87
C THR A 20 -8.10 -2.09 2.89
N TYR A 21 -6.83 -1.79 2.62
CA TYR A 21 -6.25 -0.45 2.64
C TYR A 21 -5.61 -0.11 1.30
N VAL A 22 -5.61 1.17 0.92
CA VAL A 22 -4.95 1.61 -0.31
C VAL A 22 -3.59 2.19 0.08
N LEU A 23 -2.58 1.33 0.05
CA LEU A 23 -1.26 1.69 0.56
C LEU A 23 -0.34 2.15 -0.57
N LYS A 24 0.32 3.28 -0.34
CA LYS A 24 1.45 3.77 -1.12
C LYS A 24 2.75 3.36 -0.45
N LEU A 25 3.65 2.74 -1.20
CA LEU A 25 5.00 2.46 -0.73
C LEU A 25 5.84 3.74 -0.84
N CYS A 26 6.29 4.29 0.29
CA CYS A 26 7.06 5.52 0.30
C CYS A 26 8.55 5.26 0.09
N LYS A 27 9.16 6.04 -0.81
CA LYS A 27 10.62 6.13 -0.88
C LYS A 27 11.14 6.77 0.42
N PRO A 28 12.11 6.16 1.13
CA PRO A 28 12.81 6.86 2.18
C PRO A 28 13.60 8.05 1.60
N LYS A 29 13.79 9.10 2.40
CA LYS A 29 14.71 10.19 2.03
C LYS A 29 16.13 9.62 1.90
N ASP A 30 16.94 10.18 1.01
CA ASP A 30 18.29 9.70 0.72
C ASP A 30 19.17 9.66 1.97
N ASP A 31 19.04 10.68 2.84
CA ASP A 31 19.71 10.75 4.13
C ASP A 31 19.36 9.60 5.09
N LYS A 32 18.13 9.06 4.99
CA LYS A 32 17.62 7.97 5.85
C LYS A 32 17.62 6.62 5.15
N ILE A 33 18.21 6.51 3.96
CA ILE A 33 18.15 5.27 3.19
C ILE A 33 18.91 4.16 3.91
N TYR A 34 20.10 4.46 4.47
CA TYR A 34 20.93 3.50 5.20
C TYR A 34 20.41 3.18 6.61
N ASP A 35 19.57 4.04 7.20
CA ASP A 35 18.83 3.69 8.42
C ASP A 35 17.76 2.62 8.15
N ARG A 36 17.16 2.67 6.97
CA ARG A 36 16.09 1.78 6.52
C ARG A 36 16.63 0.51 5.87
N PHE A 37 17.74 0.61 5.17
CA PHE A 37 18.42 -0.48 4.45
C PHE A 37 19.76 -0.74 5.12
N LYS A 38 19.90 -1.88 5.79
CA LYS A 38 21.11 -2.23 6.54
C LYS A 38 21.30 -3.74 6.65
N LEU A 39 22.50 -4.17 7.02
CA LEU A 39 22.75 -5.56 7.37
C LEU A 39 22.09 -5.89 8.72
N ASN A 40 21.45 -7.05 8.80
CA ASN A 40 20.94 -7.57 10.06
C ASN A 40 22.09 -8.16 10.89
N LYS A 41 21.80 -8.56 12.15
CA LYS A 41 22.80 -9.19 13.05
C LYS A 41 23.42 -10.47 12.49
N SER A 42 22.76 -11.09 11.52
CA SER A 42 23.19 -12.32 10.85
C SER A 42 23.95 -12.06 9.56
N GLY A 43 24.23 -10.80 9.20
CA GLY A 43 25.00 -10.41 8.01
C GLY A 43 24.19 -10.31 6.71
N PHE A 44 22.87 -10.52 6.74
CA PHE A 44 22.01 -10.42 5.56
C PHE A 44 21.48 -9.00 5.36
N ALA A 45 21.35 -8.55 4.11
CA ALA A 45 20.71 -7.28 3.81
C ALA A 45 19.24 -7.28 4.27
N SER A 46 18.81 -6.19 4.88
CA SER A 46 17.46 -5.99 5.40
C SER A 46 16.94 -4.60 5.08
N CYS A 47 15.64 -4.49 4.86
CA CYS A 47 14.98 -3.23 4.55
C CYS A 47 13.72 -3.02 5.41
N SER A 48 13.49 -1.79 5.82
CA SER A 48 12.25 -1.35 6.49
C SER A 48 11.42 -0.52 5.54
N LEU A 49 10.36 -1.12 4.97
CA LEU A 49 9.48 -0.47 4.02
C LEU A 49 8.35 0.25 4.75
N PHE A 50 8.12 1.52 4.39
CA PHE A 50 7.06 2.36 4.95
C PHE A 50 5.91 2.48 3.96
N PHE A 51 4.71 2.12 4.41
CA PHE A 51 3.48 2.21 3.65
C PHE A 51 2.56 3.21 4.33
N MET A 52 1.88 4.04 3.53
CA MET A 52 0.87 4.97 4.02
C MET A 52 -0.35 4.99 3.11
N ASP A 53 -1.52 5.33 3.65
CA ASP A 53 -2.76 5.59 2.95
C ASP A 53 -3.02 7.11 2.86
N GLY A 54 -3.99 7.54 2.05
CA GLY A 54 -4.46 8.92 1.94
C GLY A 54 -5.03 9.48 3.25
N ASP A 55 -5.66 8.64 4.08
CA ASP A 55 -6.21 9.03 5.39
C ASP A 55 -5.16 9.05 6.53
N GLY A 56 -3.86 8.94 6.22
CA GLY A 56 -2.78 8.96 7.23
C GLY A 56 -2.59 7.65 8.00
N ASN A 57 -3.32 6.58 7.64
CA ASN A 57 -3.05 5.22 8.09
C ASN A 57 -1.67 4.79 7.57
N CYS A 58 -0.82 4.24 8.43
CA CYS A 58 0.52 3.82 8.04
C CYS A 58 0.94 2.51 8.70
N VAL A 59 1.84 1.81 8.02
CA VAL A 59 2.47 0.60 8.52
C VAL A 59 3.92 0.56 8.07
N THR A 60 4.82 0.17 8.97
CA THR A 60 6.20 -0.15 8.61
C THR A 60 6.38 -1.65 8.74
N ASN A 61 6.83 -2.31 7.68
CA ASN A 61 7.18 -3.72 7.76
C ASN A 61 8.65 -3.94 7.43
N ARG A 62 9.28 -4.91 8.10
CA ARG A 62 10.69 -5.23 7.93
C ARG A 62 10.84 -6.50 7.11
N TYR A 63 11.71 -6.44 6.12
CA TYR A 63 12.05 -7.57 5.25
C TYR A 63 13.55 -7.80 5.26
N SER A 64 13.96 -9.02 4.93
CA SER A 64 15.37 -9.39 4.79
C SER A 64 15.58 -10.23 3.54
N ALA A 65 16.75 -10.12 2.94
CA ALA A 65 17.20 -10.94 1.81
C ALA A 65 17.15 -12.44 2.15
N GLN A 66 17.40 -12.81 3.41
CA GLN A 66 17.23 -14.19 3.90
C GLN A 66 15.83 -14.76 3.64
N TRP A 67 14.81 -13.90 3.71
CA TRP A 67 13.41 -14.25 3.43
C TRP A 67 12.91 -13.50 2.19
N GLY A 68 13.72 -13.49 1.13
CA GLY A 68 13.52 -12.67 -0.07
C GLY A 68 12.20 -12.91 -0.82
N LYS A 69 11.58 -14.08 -0.67
CA LYS A 69 10.31 -14.43 -1.35
C LYS A 69 9.18 -13.45 -1.02
N SER A 70 8.97 -13.14 0.26
CA SER A 70 7.90 -12.20 0.66
C SER A 70 8.18 -10.79 0.16
N LEU A 71 9.45 -10.37 0.19
CA LEU A 71 9.86 -9.08 -0.34
C LEU A 71 9.60 -8.98 -1.85
N ALA A 72 9.96 -10.01 -2.61
CA ALA A 72 9.75 -10.04 -4.05
C ALA A 72 8.27 -10.03 -4.45
N VAL A 73 7.40 -10.69 -3.69
CA VAL A 73 5.94 -10.59 -3.89
C VAL A 73 5.46 -9.17 -3.66
N VAL A 74 5.88 -8.52 -2.57
CA VAL A 74 5.47 -7.15 -2.27
C VAL A 74 5.97 -6.18 -3.34
N ILE A 75 7.26 -6.18 -3.64
CA ILE A 75 7.85 -5.31 -4.66
C ILE A 75 7.27 -5.60 -6.04
N GLY A 76 7.06 -6.87 -6.39
CA GLY A 76 6.48 -7.25 -7.67
C GLY A 76 5.04 -6.77 -7.82
N LYS A 77 4.21 -6.95 -6.78
CA LYS A 77 2.82 -6.49 -6.80
C LYS A 77 2.69 -4.97 -6.81
N PHE A 78 3.58 -4.25 -6.10
CA PHE A 78 3.59 -2.78 -6.13
C PHE A 78 4.15 -2.20 -7.43
N SER A 79 5.19 -2.82 -8.00
CA SER A 79 5.77 -2.38 -9.28
C SER A 79 4.97 -2.82 -10.50
N GLY A 80 4.01 -3.75 -10.33
CA GLY A 80 3.23 -4.34 -11.42
C GLY A 80 4.02 -5.33 -12.27
N LYS A 81 5.21 -5.76 -11.83
CA LYS A 81 6.08 -6.71 -12.55
C LYS A 81 6.32 -7.95 -11.70
N TYR A 82 6.54 -9.09 -12.34
CA TYR A 82 7.07 -10.24 -11.61
C TYR A 82 8.52 -9.98 -11.22
N CYS A 83 8.82 -10.06 -9.92
CA CYS A 83 10.16 -9.92 -9.39
C CYS A 83 10.63 -11.26 -8.83
N GLN A 84 11.85 -11.67 -9.18
CA GLN A 84 12.49 -12.83 -8.58
C GLN A 84 12.92 -12.51 -7.14
N ALA A 85 12.92 -13.51 -6.26
CA ALA A 85 13.44 -13.36 -4.91
C ALA A 85 14.91 -12.88 -4.94
N PRO A 86 15.27 -11.84 -4.16
CA PRO A 86 16.67 -11.44 -4.03
C PRO A 86 17.48 -12.59 -3.41
N SER A 87 18.73 -12.73 -3.87
CA SER A 87 19.67 -13.69 -3.29
C SER A 87 20.01 -13.31 -1.86
N GLU A 88 20.25 -14.31 -1.01
CA GLU A 88 20.64 -14.10 0.39
C GLU A 88 21.97 -13.33 0.51
N GLN A 89 22.87 -13.51 -0.46
CA GLN A 89 24.17 -12.84 -0.52
C GLN A 89 24.11 -11.42 -1.13
N MET A 90 22.91 -10.92 -1.42
CA MET A 90 22.73 -9.59 -2.02
C MET A 90 23.22 -8.48 -1.06
N SER A 91 23.96 -7.51 -1.60
CA SER A 91 24.39 -6.33 -0.84
C SER A 91 23.23 -5.37 -0.56
N VAL A 92 23.41 -4.48 0.41
CA VAL A 92 22.40 -3.47 0.78
C VAL A 92 22.06 -2.56 -0.41
N GLU A 93 23.05 -2.17 -1.21
CA GLU A 93 22.87 -1.32 -2.40
C GLU A 93 22.02 -2.01 -3.48
N GLN A 94 22.24 -3.30 -3.69
CA GLN A 94 21.46 -4.10 -4.62
C GLN A 94 20.01 -4.26 -4.13
N LEU A 95 19.81 -4.38 -2.81
CA LEU A 95 18.49 -4.43 -2.20
C LEU A 95 17.73 -3.10 -2.35
N ILE A 96 18.43 -1.97 -2.28
CA ILE A 96 17.86 -0.64 -2.56
C ILE A 96 17.36 -0.58 -3.99
N LYS A 97 18.23 -0.90 -4.97
CA LYS A 97 17.88 -0.93 -6.41
C LYS A 97 16.72 -1.87 -6.70
N PHE A 98 16.65 -3.00 -6.01
CA PHE A 98 15.53 -3.94 -6.13
C PHE A 98 14.19 -3.32 -5.72
N CYS A 99 14.18 -2.46 -4.70
CA CYS A 99 12.96 -1.82 -4.20
C CYS A 99 12.56 -0.55 -4.98
N GLU A 100 13.50 0.08 -5.70
CA GLU A 100 13.28 1.30 -6.48
C GLU A 100 12.02 1.31 -7.37
N PRO A 101 11.73 0.28 -8.18
CA PRO A 101 10.58 0.31 -9.07
C PRO A 101 9.22 0.29 -8.35
N ALA A 102 9.18 -0.12 -7.09
CA ALA A 102 7.96 -0.15 -6.29
C ALA A 102 7.74 1.16 -5.50
N PHE A 103 8.77 1.99 -5.33
CA PHE A 103 8.63 3.25 -4.60
C PHE A 103 7.68 4.22 -5.31
N GLY A 104 6.82 4.86 -4.53
CA GLY A 104 5.82 5.81 -5.01
C GLY A 104 4.59 5.15 -5.63
N LYS A 105 4.59 3.83 -5.82
CA LYS A 105 3.45 3.07 -6.34
C LYS A 105 2.44 2.78 -5.24
N ILE A 106 1.20 2.56 -5.69
CA ILE A 106 0.03 2.35 -4.85
C ILE A 106 -0.51 0.96 -5.15
N ALA A 107 -0.90 0.24 -4.11
CA ALA A 107 -1.60 -1.02 -4.24
C ALA A 107 -2.72 -1.11 -3.20
N THR A 108 -3.79 -1.81 -3.57
CA THR A 108 -4.80 -2.24 -2.61
C THR A 108 -4.24 -3.45 -1.86
N VAL A 109 -4.14 -3.33 -0.55
CA VAL A 109 -3.58 -4.34 0.35
C VAL A 109 -4.66 -4.79 1.31
N GLU A 110 -4.98 -6.08 1.28
CA GLU A 110 -5.72 -6.73 2.35
C GLU A 110 -4.73 -7.16 3.43
N MET A 111 -4.97 -6.71 4.66
CA MET A 111 -4.14 -7.07 5.80
C MET A 111 -4.94 -7.64 6.96
N GLU A 112 -4.32 -8.61 7.61
CA GLU A 112 -4.71 -9.07 8.94
C GLU A 112 -3.83 -8.37 9.97
N VAL A 113 -4.48 -7.75 10.96
CA VAL A 113 -3.83 -7.09 12.08
C VAL A 113 -4.04 -7.93 13.33
N THR A 114 -2.95 -8.36 13.95
CA THR A 114 -2.98 -9.07 15.23
C THR A 114 -2.34 -8.19 16.30
N PRO A 115 -3.03 -7.88 17.41
CA PRO A 115 -2.40 -7.16 18.52
C PRO A 115 -1.27 -8.02 19.10
N ASN A 116 -0.13 -7.39 19.35
CA ASN A 116 1.12 -8.05 19.75
C ASN A 116 1.67 -7.41 21.03
N GLY A 117 0.80 -7.25 22.02
CA GLY A 117 1.12 -6.64 23.32
C GLY A 117 1.53 -5.17 23.22
N ASP A 118 2.17 -4.69 24.27
CA ASP A 118 2.58 -3.30 24.41
C ASP A 118 4.09 -3.20 24.55
N PHE A 119 4.68 -2.19 23.90
CA PHE A 119 6.08 -1.84 24.10
C PHE A 119 6.18 -0.37 24.48
N ASN A 120 6.69 -0.11 25.69
CA ASN A 120 6.83 1.23 26.23
C ASN A 120 5.50 2.02 26.26
N GLY A 121 4.41 1.34 26.63
CA GLY A 121 3.05 1.91 26.72
C GLY A 121 2.39 2.19 25.37
N LYS A 122 2.94 1.67 24.27
CA LYS A 122 2.35 1.77 22.92
C LYS A 122 1.90 0.40 22.43
N PRO A 123 0.66 0.26 21.96
CA PRO A 123 0.19 -1.00 21.40
C PRO A 123 1.01 -1.34 20.16
N GLN A 124 1.54 -2.57 20.15
CA GLN A 124 2.17 -3.13 18.97
C GLN A 124 1.17 -3.98 18.20
N PHE A 125 1.29 -3.91 16.88
CA PHE A 125 0.47 -4.70 15.98
C PHE A 125 1.38 -5.49 15.04
N LYS A 126 1.03 -6.76 14.84
CA LYS A 126 1.64 -7.61 13.82
C LYS A 126 0.76 -7.57 12.58
N TYR A 127 1.39 -7.26 11.46
CA TYR A 127 0.72 -7.11 10.17
C TYR A 127 1.06 -8.27 9.26
N LYS A 128 0.03 -8.88 8.67
CA LYS A 128 0.18 -9.91 7.64
C LYS A 128 -0.55 -9.45 6.38
N PHE A 129 0.17 -9.40 5.27
CA PHE A 129 -0.37 -9.02 3.96
C PHE A 129 -0.99 -10.28 3.34
N THR A 130 -2.31 -10.32 3.24
CA THR A 130 -3.06 -11.48 2.71
C THR A 130 -3.14 -11.43 1.20
N LYS A 131 -3.46 -10.24 0.66
CA LYS A 131 -3.63 -10.01 -0.78
C LYS A 131 -3.13 -8.63 -1.15
N ILE A 132 -2.42 -8.55 -2.27
CA ILE A 132 -1.94 -7.28 -2.82
C ILE A 132 -2.36 -7.21 -4.29
N THR A 133 -3.14 -6.18 -4.61
CA THR A 133 -3.63 -5.90 -5.95
C THR A 133 -3.04 -4.57 -6.40
N ALA A 134 -2.24 -4.59 -7.47
CA ALA A 134 -1.68 -3.37 -8.05
C ALA A 134 -2.83 -2.43 -8.46
N ARG A 135 -2.69 -1.13 -8.17
CA ARG A 135 -3.63 -0.12 -8.67
C ARG A 135 -2.90 0.86 -9.57
N ASP A 136 -3.60 1.30 -10.61
CA ASP A 136 -3.18 2.48 -11.35
C ASP A 136 -3.33 3.71 -10.45
N SER A 137 -2.34 4.60 -10.50
CA SER A 137 -2.14 5.70 -9.55
C SER A 137 -3.25 6.77 -9.53
N MET A 138 -4.22 6.70 -10.44
CA MET A 138 -5.29 7.72 -10.59
C MET A 138 -6.38 7.71 -9.51
N LEU A 139 -6.48 6.68 -8.66
CA LEU A 139 -7.63 6.50 -7.73
C LEU A 139 -7.33 6.75 -6.25
N TYR A 140 -6.17 7.30 -5.90
CA TYR A 140 -5.69 7.44 -4.51
C TYR A 140 -6.48 8.41 -3.61
N GLY A 141 -7.58 8.99 -4.11
CA GLY A 141 -8.49 9.84 -3.33
C GLY A 141 -9.98 9.67 -3.68
N ALA A 142 -10.33 8.72 -4.57
CA ALA A 142 -11.69 8.60 -5.11
C ALA A 142 -12.52 7.44 -4.51
N LEU A 143 -12.01 6.76 -3.48
CA LEU A 143 -12.74 5.72 -2.74
C LEU A 143 -13.17 6.22 -1.36
N LYS A 144 -13.86 7.36 -1.33
CA LYS A 144 -14.80 7.68 -0.25
C LYS A 144 -16.17 7.81 -0.88
N ASP A 145 -16.80 6.67 -1.17
CA ASP A 145 -18.25 6.54 -1.24
C ASP A 145 -18.64 5.06 -1.15
N PRO A 146 -18.95 4.54 0.05
CA PRO A 146 -19.84 3.41 0.18
C PRO A 146 -21.26 3.93 0.43
N SER A 147 -22.03 4.13 -0.64
CA SER A 147 -23.49 4.02 -0.55
C SER A 147 -24.05 3.30 -1.77
N THR A 148 -24.28 2.01 -1.56
CA THR A 148 -25.39 1.16 -2.03
C THR A 148 -26.72 1.96 -1.95
N THR A 149 -27.80 1.80 -2.73
CA THR A 149 -28.53 0.67 -3.37
C THR A 149 -29.67 1.41 -4.11
N ASP A 150 -29.84 1.31 -5.43
CA ASP A 150 -30.89 0.53 -6.13
C ASP A 150 -32.24 1.25 -6.42
N ASP A 151 -32.79 0.86 -7.59
CA ASP A 151 -34.17 1.00 -8.11
C ASP A 151 -34.74 2.37 -8.52
N ASP A 152 -34.88 2.60 -9.84
CA ASP A 152 -36.20 2.52 -10.51
C ASP A 152 -36.13 2.87 -12.02
N ALA A 153 -36.81 2.04 -12.82
CA ALA A 153 -37.27 2.19 -14.22
C ALA A 153 -36.27 2.74 -15.28
N THR A 154 -35.98 2.03 -16.37
CA THR A 154 -36.96 1.87 -17.46
C THR A 154 -36.56 0.74 -18.43
N LYS A 155 -37.52 -0.17 -18.62
CA LYS A 155 -37.59 -1.28 -19.58
C LYS A 155 -37.44 -0.80 -21.05
N PRO A 156 -36.76 -1.55 -21.95
CA PRO A 156 -36.74 -1.25 -23.37
C PRO A 156 -37.96 -1.87 -24.05
N THR A 157 -38.72 -1.13 -24.85
CA THR A 157 -39.62 -1.69 -25.88
C THR A 157 -39.93 -0.62 -26.92
N ALA A 158 -39.63 -0.99 -28.16
CA ALA A 158 -39.89 -0.26 -29.39
C ALA A 158 -41.39 -0.07 -29.67
N ALA A 159 -41.75 0.98 -30.40
CA ALA A 159 -42.61 0.93 -31.59
C ALA A 159 -43.04 2.35 -32.04
N ALA A 160 -43.34 2.42 -33.34
CA ALA A 160 -44.17 3.39 -34.04
C ALA A 160 -43.54 4.75 -34.39
N ASP A 161 -43.81 5.34 -35.55
CA ASP A 161 -44.45 4.95 -36.81
C ASP A 161 -44.32 6.18 -37.71
N GLU A 162 -44.37 5.95 -39.03
CA GLU A 162 -44.42 6.98 -40.06
C GLU A 162 -45.63 7.94 -39.92
N SER A 163 -45.56 9.04 -40.67
CA SER A 163 -46.69 9.88 -41.11
C SER A 163 -47.09 11.09 -40.24
N CYS A 164 -46.77 12.28 -40.74
CA CYS A 164 -47.46 13.53 -40.40
C CYS A 164 -48.61 13.77 -41.39
N PRO A 165 -49.82 14.16 -40.93
CA PRO A 165 -50.99 14.32 -41.79
C PRO A 165 -51.20 15.76 -42.32
N PHE A 166 -51.85 15.82 -43.49
CA PHE A 166 -52.63 16.90 -44.14
C PHE A 166 -52.08 18.33 -44.25
#